data_AF-P46960-F1
#
_entry.id   AF-P46960-F1
#
_cell.length_a   1.000
_cell.length_b   1.000
_cell.length_c   1.000
_cell.angle_alpha   90.00
_cell.angle_beta   90.00
_cell.angle_gamma   90.00
#
_symmetry.space_group_name_H-M   'P 1'
#
loop_
_entity.id
_entity.type
_entity.pdbx_description
1 polymer ?
#
loop_
_entity_poly.entity_id
_entity_poly.type
_entity_poly.pdbx_seq_one_letter_code
_entity_poly.pdbx_strand_id
1 'polypeptide(L)'
;MAVLLRDKHISYLHDIGNRTDELDFWLKEHLHVSAIYWSCMSFWLLKKKDQIDKERIVSFLLSCLTESGGFACYPGHDDHITNTVYAVQVLAMLDSLHVVDKDKVASYIIGLQNEDGSMKGDRWGEIDARFLYSGINCLAILGKLDYLNKNTAVDWLMKCYNFDGGFGLCPGAESHGAMVFTCVAALKILNKLDLIDEELLGWWISERQVKGGGLNGRPEKLPDSCYGWWDLSPLAIIGKLDWIDRNQLIDFLLGTQDADSGGFADRKEDATDVYHTCFSLAGLSLLQFPNIEPVDPRFCLPLEVTQKMKL
;
A
#
# COMPACT_ATOMS: atom_id res chain seq x y z
N MET A 1 22.73 8.10 15.72
CA MET A 1 21.60 8.17 14.78
C MET A 1 21.89 7.19 13.66
N ALA A 2 21.02 6.23 13.43
CA ALA A 2 21.20 5.28 12.34
C ALA A 2 21.15 6.01 11.00
N VAL A 3 21.90 5.51 10.01
CA VAL A 3 22.00 6.11 8.67
C VAL A 3 21.24 5.19 7.71
N LEU A 4 20.47 5.77 6.80
CA LEU A 4 19.82 5.01 5.72
C LEU A 4 20.89 4.48 4.75
N LEU A 5 20.98 3.15 4.60
CA LEU A 5 21.99 2.48 3.77
C LEU A 5 21.57 2.45 2.30
N ARG A 6 21.40 3.63 1.70
CA ARG A 6 20.80 3.82 0.36
C ARG A 6 21.38 2.93 -0.73
N ASP A 7 22.71 2.90 -0.85
CA ASP A 7 23.37 2.14 -1.91
C ASP A 7 23.16 0.63 -1.73
N LYS A 8 23.05 0.16 -0.48
CA LYS A 8 22.68 -1.22 -0.16
C LYS A 8 21.25 -1.51 -0.60
N HIS A 9 20.28 -0.65 -0.28
CA HIS A 9 18.89 -0.84 -0.73
C HIS A 9 18.74 -0.78 -2.25
N ILE A 10 19.50 0.08 -2.94
CA ILE A 10 19.47 0.13 -4.41
C ILE A 10 20.05 -1.17 -4.99
N SER A 11 21.17 -1.66 -4.46
CA SER A 11 21.75 -2.96 -4.86
C SER A 11 20.76 -4.11 -4.64
N TYR A 12 20.14 -4.15 -3.47
CA TYR A 12 19.11 -5.13 -3.10
C TYR A 12 17.95 -5.18 -4.10
N LEU A 13 17.43 -4.02 -4.51
CA LEU A 13 16.35 -3.92 -5.49
C LEU A 13 16.77 -4.45 -6.88
N HIS A 14 18.01 -4.18 -7.30
CA HIS A 14 18.55 -4.75 -8.55
C HIS A 14 18.72 -6.26 -8.45
N ASP A 15 19.21 -6.77 -7.32
CA ASP A 15 19.46 -8.20 -7.12
C ASP A 15 18.17 -9.02 -7.19
N ILE A 16 17.08 -8.55 -6.55
CA ILE A 16 15.77 -9.23 -6.62
C ILE A 16 15.24 -9.27 -8.06
N GLY A 17 15.41 -8.21 -8.84
CA GLY A 17 14.92 -8.15 -10.22
C GLY A 17 15.63 -9.08 -11.20
N ASN A 18 16.81 -9.59 -10.83
CA ASN A 18 17.69 -10.38 -11.71
C ASN A 18 17.66 -11.89 -11.43
N ARG A 19 17.17 -12.33 -10.27
CA ARG A 19 17.11 -13.76 -9.88
C ARG A 19 15.87 -14.45 -10.44
N THR A 20 15.80 -14.63 -11.76
CA THR A 20 14.64 -15.25 -12.43
C THR A 20 14.76 -16.77 -12.65
N ASP A 21 15.95 -17.33 -12.45
CA ASP A 21 16.29 -18.73 -12.69
C ASP A 21 16.37 -19.59 -11.41
N GLU A 22 16.08 -19.00 -10.25
CA GLU A 22 16.14 -19.65 -8.94
C GLU A 22 14.79 -20.22 -8.51
N LEU A 23 14.80 -21.29 -7.70
CA LEU A 23 13.57 -21.88 -7.15
C LEU A 23 12.73 -20.86 -6.37
N ASP A 24 13.37 -19.95 -5.63
CA ASP A 24 12.70 -18.93 -4.82
C ASP A 24 11.84 -17.98 -5.68
N PHE A 25 12.27 -17.68 -6.91
CA PHE A 25 11.48 -16.90 -7.87
C PHE A 25 10.14 -17.57 -8.15
N TRP A 26 10.16 -18.87 -8.45
CA TRP A 26 8.98 -19.66 -8.79
C TRP A 26 8.09 -19.93 -7.57
N LEU A 27 8.66 -20.08 -6.38
CA LEU A 27 7.87 -20.21 -5.14
C LEU A 27 7.11 -18.93 -4.77
N LYS A 28 7.55 -17.78 -5.30
CA LYS A 28 6.97 -16.46 -5.03
C LYS A 28 6.09 -15.93 -6.17
N GLU A 29 5.71 -16.75 -7.17
CA GLU A 29 4.83 -16.33 -8.28
C GLU A 29 3.60 -15.55 -7.82
N HIS A 30 2.97 -15.99 -6.73
CA HIS A 30 1.81 -15.35 -6.13
C HIS A 30 2.02 -13.90 -5.66
N LEU A 31 3.27 -13.42 -5.60
CA LEU A 31 3.64 -12.07 -5.19
C LEU A 31 4.21 -11.22 -6.32
N HIS A 32 4.43 -11.74 -7.54
CA HIS A 32 5.27 -11.03 -8.53
C HIS A 32 4.76 -9.64 -8.91
N VAL A 33 3.48 -9.48 -9.26
CA VAL A 33 2.91 -8.14 -9.54
C VAL A 33 3.00 -7.21 -8.33
N SER A 34 2.78 -7.73 -7.12
CA SER A 34 2.91 -6.95 -5.89
C SER A 34 4.37 -6.53 -5.63
N ALA A 35 5.32 -7.44 -5.84
CA ALA A 35 6.75 -7.20 -5.70
C ALA A 35 7.27 -6.18 -6.72
N ILE A 36 6.73 -6.17 -7.94
CA ILE A 36 7.01 -5.12 -8.93
C ILE A 36 6.55 -3.76 -8.40
N TYR A 37 5.34 -3.67 -7.86
CA TYR A 37 4.86 -2.43 -7.25
C TYR A 37 5.76 -1.96 -6.10
N TRP A 38 6.08 -2.84 -5.15
CA TRP A 38 6.94 -2.51 -4.02
C TRP A 38 8.35 -2.09 -4.48
N SER A 39 8.89 -2.74 -5.51
CA SER A 39 10.18 -2.38 -6.11
C SER A 39 10.15 -1.01 -6.78
N CYS A 40 9.17 -0.75 -7.64
CA CYS A 40 9.01 0.52 -8.34
C CYS A 40 8.86 1.68 -7.35
N MET A 41 8.02 1.49 -6.32
CA MET A 41 7.85 2.48 -5.27
C MET A 41 9.16 2.74 -4.51
N SER A 42 9.90 1.68 -4.16
CA SER A 42 11.19 1.79 -3.47
C SER A 42 12.24 2.53 -4.31
N PHE A 43 12.36 2.23 -5.61
CA PHE A 43 13.23 2.98 -6.52
C PHE A 43 12.84 4.45 -6.59
N TRP A 44 11.54 4.76 -6.63
CA TRP A 44 11.06 6.14 -6.66
C TRP A 44 11.39 6.90 -5.37
N LEU A 45 11.08 6.31 -4.22
CA LEU A 45 11.38 6.86 -2.89
C LEU A 45 12.88 7.12 -2.71
N LEU A 46 13.71 6.23 -3.26
CA LEU A 46 15.18 6.36 -3.26
C LEU A 46 15.72 7.25 -4.40
N LYS A 47 14.88 8.04 -5.08
CA LYS A 47 15.31 8.96 -6.15
C LYS A 47 16.04 8.27 -7.32
N LYS A 48 15.65 7.02 -7.61
CA LYS A 48 16.22 6.15 -8.65
C LYS A 48 15.16 5.65 -9.63
N LYS A 49 14.09 6.42 -9.86
CA LYS A 49 13.01 6.06 -10.79
C LYS A 49 13.51 5.85 -12.23
N ASP A 50 14.62 6.50 -12.60
CA ASP A 50 15.33 6.36 -13.87
C ASP A 50 15.97 4.98 -14.08
N GLN A 51 16.13 4.19 -13.01
CA GLN A 51 16.68 2.84 -13.07
C GLN A 51 15.61 1.76 -13.25
N ILE A 52 14.33 2.14 -13.28
CA ILE A 52 13.22 1.21 -13.47
C ILE A 52 13.11 0.87 -14.96
N ASP A 53 13.22 -0.43 -15.29
CA ASP A 53 13.01 -0.93 -16.66
C ASP A 53 11.53 -0.91 -17.02
N LYS A 54 11.09 0.25 -17.53
CA LYS A 54 9.70 0.51 -17.90
C LYS A 54 9.18 -0.50 -18.92
N GLU A 55 9.95 -0.81 -19.95
CA GLU A 55 9.49 -1.66 -21.06
C GLU A 55 9.28 -3.10 -20.59
N ARG A 56 10.25 -3.66 -19.88
CA ARG A 56 10.15 -5.01 -19.29
C ARG A 56 8.97 -5.12 -18.33
N ILE A 57 8.81 -4.14 -17.44
CA ILE A 57 7.74 -4.17 -16.44
C ILE A 57 6.36 -4.03 -17.09
N VAL A 58 6.17 -3.09 -18.01
CA VAL A 58 4.89 -2.91 -18.70
C VAL A 58 4.54 -4.17 -19.50
N SER A 59 5.51 -4.78 -20.19
CA SER A 59 5.30 -6.01 -20.93
C SER A 59 4.88 -7.17 -20.02
N PHE A 60 5.52 -7.32 -18.85
CA PHE A 60 5.16 -8.35 -17.87
C PHE A 60 3.78 -8.10 -17.24
N LEU A 61 3.44 -6.85 -16.89
CA LEU A 61 2.11 -6.55 -16.37
C LEU A 61 1.04 -6.90 -17.40
N LEU A 62 1.27 -6.58 -18.68
CA LEU A 62 0.34 -6.93 -19.75
C LEU A 62 0.18 -8.45 -19.96
N SER A 63 1.20 -9.26 -19.66
CA SER A 63 1.04 -10.73 -19.68
C SER A 63 0.27 -11.27 -18.47
N CYS A 64 0.11 -10.47 -17.41
CA CYS A 64 -0.74 -10.76 -16.25
C CYS A 64 -2.17 -10.23 -16.42
N LEU A 65 -2.45 -9.40 -17.43
CA LEU A 65 -3.79 -8.88 -17.70
C LEU A 65 -4.69 -10.01 -18.23
N THR A 66 -5.84 -10.18 -17.59
CA THR A 66 -6.80 -11.24 -17.93
C THR A 66 -7.95 -10.74 -18.80
N GLU A 67 -8.75 -11.66 -19.33
CA GLU A 67 -9.92 -11.33 -20.15
C GLU A 67 -10.99 -10.53 -19.42
N SER A 68 -11.04 -10.60 -18.08
CA SER A 68 -11.99 -9.81 -17.28
C SER A 68 -11.65 -8.32 -17.29
N GLY A 69 -10.38 -7.96 -17.51
CA GLY A 69 -9.82 -6.63 -17.27
C GLY A 69 -9.05 -6.53 -15.95
N GLY A 70 -9.13 -7.55 -15.08
CA GLY A 70 -8.29 -7.64 -13.88
C GLY A 70 -6.89 -8.17 -14.18
N PHE A 71 -5.96 -7.94 -13.26
CA PHE A 71 -4.60 -8.50 -13.32
C PHE A 71 -4.45 -9.65 -12.33
N ALA A 72 -3.77 -10.69 -12.79
CA ALA A 72 -3.29 -11.80 -11.97
C ALA A 72 -1.97 -11.47 -11.26
N CYS A 73 -1.54 -12.31 -10.32
CA CYS A 73 -0.23 -12.19 -9.68
C CYS A 73 0.94 -12.56 -10.60
N TYR A 74 0.70 -13.47 -11.55
CA TYR A 74 1.63 -14.00 -12.54
C TYR A 74 0.84 -14.48 -13.78
N PRO A 75 1.44 -14.55 -15.00
CA PRO A 75 0.72 -15.01 -16.18
C PRO A 75 0.11 -16.40 -16.03
N GLY A 76 -1.16 -16.53 -16.42
CA GLY A 76 -1.91 -17.80 -16.34
C GLY A 76 -2.63 -18.06 -15.02
N HIS A 77 -2.46 -17.19 -14.02
CA HIS A 77 -3.22 -17.24 -12.77
C HIS A 77 -4.54 -16.46 -12.86
N ASP A 78 -5.39 -16.63 -11.85
CA ASP A 78 -6.61 -15.85 -11.70
C ASP A 78 -6.31 -14.38 -11.36
N ASP A 79 -7.13 -13.48 -11.89
CA ASP A 79 -7.13 -12.08 -11.49
C ASP A 79 -7.54 -11.91 -10.02
N HIS A 80 -7.01 -10.86 -9.39
CA HIS A 80 -7.43 -10.45 -8.06
C HIS A 80 -7.34 -8.92 -7.94
N ILE A 81 -8.21 -8.32 -7.14
CA ILE A 81 -8.31 -6.86 -7.02
C ILE A 81 -7.02 -6.22 -6.51
N THR A 82 -6.30 -6.89 -5.61
CA THR A 82 -5.01 -6.40 -5.06
C THR A 82 -3.93 -6.33 -6.14
N ASN A 83 -3.78 -7.38 -6.95
CA ASN A 83 -2.85 -7.38 -8.08
C ASN A 83 -3.27 -6.34 -9.14
N THR A 84 -4.57 -6.16 -9.34
CA THR A 84 -5.13 -5.15 -10.26
C THR A 84 -4.76 -3.74 -9.84
N VAL A 85 -4.95 -3.36 -8.57
CA VAL A 85 -4.58 -2.02 -8.10
C VAL A 85 -3.06 -1.81 -8.14
N TYR A 86 -2.26 -2.81 -7.77
CA TYR A 86 -0.80 -2.73 -7.85
C TYR A 86 -0.31 -2.54 -9.29
N ALA A 87 -0.86 -3.30 -10.25
CA ALA A 87 -0.54 -3.12 -11.66
C ALA A 87 -0.92 -1.72 -12.16
N VAL A 88 -2.12 -1.24 -11.81
CA VAL A 88 -2.58 0.12 -12.18
C VAL A 88 -1.71 1.20 -11.56
N GLN A 89 -1.29 1.05 -10.30
CA GLN A 89 -0.35 1.96 -9.63
C GLN A 89 1.01 1.99 -10.33
N VAL A 90 1.55 0.83 -10.73
CA VAL A 90 2.81 0.77 -11.48
C VAL A 90 2.66 1.42 -12.84
N LEU A 91 1.57 1.13 -13.57
CA LEU A 91 1.28 1.78 -14.85
C LEU A 91 1.12 3.31 -14.70
N ALA A 92 0.59 3.79 -13.58
CA ALA A 92 0.51 5.22 -13.28
C ALA A 92 1.89 5.83 -13.03
N MET A 93 2.71 5.20 -12.19
CA MET A 93 4.10 5.61 -11.95
C MET A 93 4.90 5.69 -13.26
N LEU A 94 4.74 4.70 -14.14
CA LEU A 94 5.48 4.60 -15.39
C LEU A 94 4.88 5.44 -16.54
N ASP A 95 3.83 6.23 -16.30
CA ASP A 95 3.11 7.00 -17.34
C ASP A 95 2.61 6.13 -18.50
N SER A 96 2.11 4.94 -18.15
CA SER A 96 1.74 3.85 -19.05
C SER A 96 0.28 3.40 -18.93
N LEU A 97 -0.58 4.13 -18.22
CA LEU A 97 -2.02 3.80 -18.13
C LEU A 97 -2.75 3.75 -19.49
N HIS A 98 -2.16 4.28 -20.57
CA HIS A 98 -2.74 4.24 -21.92
C HIS A 98 -2.66 2.86 -22.58
N VAL A 99 -1.86 1.93 -22.04
CA VAL A 99 -1.70 0.57 -22.59
C VAL A 99 -2.84 -0.38 -22.20
N VAL A 100 -3.74 0.05 -21.32
CA VAL A 100 -4.89 -0.72 -20.86
C VAL A 100 -6.19 -0.01 -21.16
N ASP A 101 -7.24 -0.80 -21.41
CA ASP A 101 -8.60 -0.30 -21.48
C ASP A 101 -9.10 0.01 -20.06
N LYS A 102 -9.09 1.30 -19.70
CA LYS A 102 -9.50 1.78 -18.38
C LYS A 102 -10.96 1.45 -18.07
N ASP A 103 -11.84 1.42 -19.08
CA ASP A 103 -13.24 1.10 -18.90
C ASP A 103 -13.45 -0.39 -18.64
N LYS A 104 -12.65 -1.25 -19.29
CA LYS A 104 -12.62 -2.69 -19.00
C LYS A 104 -12.13 -2.98 -17.59
N VAL A 105 -11.03 -2.34 -17.15
CA VAL A 105 -10.53 -2.49 -15.77
C VAL A 105 -11.57 -1.97 -14.76
N ALA A 106 -12.17 -0.81 -15.00
CA ALA A 106 -13.21 -0.27 -14.11
C ALA A 106 -14.44 -1.18 -14.03
N SER A 107 -14.84 -1.80 -15.16
CA SER A 107 -15.94 -2.76 -15.22
C SER A 107 -15.66 -4.04 -14.43
N TYR A 108 -14.41 -4.53 -14.47
CA TYR A 108 -13.96 -5.62 -13.60
C TYR A 108 -14.09 -5.25 -12.12
N ILE A 109 -13.51 -4.11 -11.72
CA ILE A 109 -13.52 -3.66 -10.32
C ILE A 109 -14.95 -3.51 -9.79
N ILE A 110 -15.85 -2.88 -10.55
CA ILE A 110 -17.23 -2.68 -10.07
C ILE A 110 -18.03 -3.99 -10.05
N GLY A 111 -17.71 -4.97 -10.91
CA GLY A 111 -18.28 -6.31 -10.85
C GLY A 111 -17.96 -7.08 -9.56
N LEU A 112 -16.99 -6.60 -8.78
CA LEU A 112 -16.65 -7.13 -7.47
C LEU A 112 -17.39 -6.41 -6.33
N GLN A 113 -18.05 -5.27 -6.56
CA GLN A 113 -18.85 -4.58 -5.54
C GLN A 113 -20.18 -5.34 -5.32
N ASN A 114 -20.48 -5.69 -4.07
CA ASN A 114 -21.75 -6.29 -3.68
C ASN A 114 -22.81 -5.21 -3.41
N GLU A 115 -24.07 -5.63 -3.32
CA GLU A 115 -25.21 -4.72 -3.05
C GLU A 115 -25.09 -3.97 -1.72
N ASP A 116 -24.48 -4.59 -0.70
CA ASP A 116 -24.28 -3.99 0.61
C ASP A 116 -23.13 -2.97 0.66
N GLY A 117 -22.40 -2.80 -0.44
CA GLY A 117 -21.27 -1.91 -0.59
C GLY A 117 -19.89 -2.53 -0.38
N SER A 118 -19.82 -3.74 0.19
CA SER A 118 -18.57 -4.50 0.29
C SER A 118 -17.99 -4.81 -1.08
N MET A 119 -16.70 -5.12 -1.13
CA MET A 119 -16.05 -5.53 -2.38
C MET A 119 -15.33 -6.86 -2.18
N LYS A 120 -15.51 -7.76 -3.14
CA LYS A 120 -14.84 -9.05 -3.16
C LYS A 120 -13.39 -8.91 -3.64
N GLY A 121 -12.53 -9.80 -3.17
CA GLY A 121 -11.14 -9.89 -3.65
C GLY A 121 -11.07 -10.38 -5.10
N ASP A 122 -11.94 -11.33 -5.43
CA ASP A 122 -12.05 -11.98 -6.72
C ASP A 122 -13.46 -12.60 -6.89
N ARG A 123 -13.59 -13.52 -7.86
CA ARG A 123 -14.85 -14.24 -8.15
C ARG A 123 -15.30 -15.22 -7.06
N TRP A 124 -14.47 -15.55 -6.07
CA TRP A 124 -14.74 -16.55 -5.05
C TRP A 124 -15.41 -15.97 -3.79
N GLY A 125 -15.48 -14.65 -3.67
CA GLY A 125 -16.43 -14.00 -2.77
C GLY A 125 -15.91 -13.60 -1.39
N GLU A 126 -14.61 -13.72 -1.11
CA GLU A 126 -14.03 -13.14 0.11
C GLU A 126 -14.22 -11.62 0.11
N ILE A 127 -14.72 -11.06 1.21
CA ILE A 127 -14.91 -9.62 1.39
C ILE A 127 -13.98 -9.09 2.47
N ASP A 128 -13.41 -7.91 2.23
CA ASP A 128 -12.40 -7.30 3.09
C ASP A 128 -12.35 -5.78 2.85
N ALA A 129 -12.19 -4.98 3.90
CA ALA A 129 -11.99 -3.55 3.78
C ALA A 129 -10.80 -3.16 2.89
N ARG A 130 -9.76 -4.00 2.84
CA ARG A 130 -8.62 -3.85 1.94
C ARG A 130 -9.05 -3.92 0.48
N PHE A 131 -9.96 -4.82 0.12
CA PHE A 131 -10.44 -4.96 -1.25
C PHE A 131 -11.26 -3.74 -1.69
N LEU A 132 -12.12 -3.23 -0.81
CA LEU A 132 -12.86 -2.01 -1.08
C LEU A 132 -11.94 -0.80 -1.29
N TYR A 133 -10.91 -0.65 -0.46
CA TYR A 133 -9.88 0.36 -0.67
C TYR A 133 -9.12 0.14 -1.98
N SER A 134 -8.70 -1.09 -2.30
CA SER A 134 -8.03 -1.42 -3.56
C SER A 134 -8.87 -1.00 -4.77
N GLY A 135 -10.18 -1.26 -4.74
CA GLY A 135 -11.11 -0.84 -5.79
C GLY A 135 -11.24 0.68 -5.88
N ILE A 136 -11.42 1.38 -4.76
CA ILE A 136 -11.52 2.85 -4.72
C ILE A 136 -10.24 3.50 -5.22
N ASN A 137 -9.08 3.02 -4.76
CA ASN A 137 -7.76 3.49 -5.19
C ASN A 137 -7.58 3.29 -6.71
N CYS A 138 -7.86 2.08 -7.21
CA CYS A 138 -7.77 1.76 -8.63
C CYS A 138 -8.69 2.67 -9.48
N LEU A 139 -9.97 2.80 -9.10
CA LEU A 139 -10.92 3.64 -9.82
C LEU A 139 -10.54 5.12 -9.79
N ALA A 140 -9.98 5.62 -8.69
CA ALA A 140 -9.48 6.98 -8.60
C ALA A 140 -8.32 7.23 -9.58
N ILE A 141 -7.31 6.35 -9.58
CA ILE A 141 -6.18 6.43 -10.52
C ILE A 141 -6.65 6.35 -11.97
N LEU A 142 -7.66 5.52 -12.28
CA LEU A 142 -8.21 5.41 -13.62
C LEU A 142 -9.08 6.62 -14.03
N GLY A 143 -9.47 7.48 -13.10
CA GLY A 143 -10.43 8.56 -13.33
C GLY A 143 -11.86 8.06 -13.53
N LYS A 144 -12.23 6.96 -12.86
CA LYS A 144 -13.48 6.19 -13.04
C LYS A 144 -14.24 5.98 -11.73
N LEU A 145 -14.04 6.83 -10.72
CA LEU A 145 -14.77 6.76 -9.45
C LEU A 145 -16.30 6.80 -9.60
N ASP A 146 -16.82 7.31 -10.72
CA ASP A 146 -18.27 7.37 -10.98
C ASP A 146 -18.88 5.99 -11.30
N TYR A 147 -18.06 4.96 -11.52
CA TYR A 147 -18.53 3.58 -11.62
C TYR A 147 -18.92 3.03 -10.24
N LEU A 148 -18.29 3.53 -9.17
CA LEU A 148 -18.54 3.06 -7.81
C LEU A 148 -19.90 3.51 -7.29
N ASN A 149 -20.65 2.61 -6.66
CA ASN A 149 -21.72 3.02 -5.76
C ASN A 149 -21.10 3.58 -4.47
N LYS A 150 -20.79 4.88 -4.49
CA LYS A 150 -20.10 5.59 -3.39
C LYS A 150 -20.90 5.54 -2.08
N ASN A 151 -22.24 5.58 -2.16
CA ASN A 151 -23.09 5.60 -0.97
C ASN A 151 -22.99 4.27 -0.21
N THR A 152 -23.21 3.13 -0.89
CA THR A 152 -23.14 1.83 -0.22
C THR A 152 -21.71 1.51 0.21
N ALA A 153 -20.70 1.90 -0.57
CA ALA A 153 -19.29 1.77 -0.17
C ALA A 153 -18.99 2.48 1.15
N VAL A 154 -19.44 3.74 1.29
CA VAL A 154 -19.26 4.52 2.54
C VAL A 154 -20.06 3.92 3.68
N ASP A 155 -21.31 3.52 3.45
CA ASP A 155 -22.13 2.86 4.47
C ASP A 155 -21.48 1.57 4.99
N TRP A 156 -20.86 0.79 4.09
CA TRP A 156 -20.14 -0.42 4.47
C TRP A 156 -18.86 -0.12 5.26
N LEU A 157 -18.06 0.86 4.82
CA LEU A 157 -16.87 1.32 5.57
C LEU A 157 -17.26 1.75 6.99
N MET A 158 -18.36 2.49 7.14
CA MET A 158 -18.82 2.94 8.46
C MET A 158 -19.36 1.80 9.34
N LYS A 159 -19.78 0.66 8.78
CA LYS A 159 -20.08 -0.54 9.56
C LYS A 159 -18.83 -1.24 10.10
N CYS A 160 -17.65 -1.00 9.50
CA CYS A 160 -16.36 -1.48 9.98
C CYS A 160 -15.74 -0.55 11.04
N TYR A 161 -16.31 0.64 11.26
CA TYR A 161 -15.85 1.61 12.26
C TYR A 161 -16.23 1.17 13.67
N ASN A 162 -15.29 1.22 14.60
CA ASN A 162 -15.45 0.72 15.96
C ASN A 162 -15.54 1.85 16.99
N PHE A 163 -15.99 1.50 18.20
CA PHE A 163 -16.16 2.43 19.32
C PHE A 163 -14.87 3.11 19.78
N ASP A 164 -13.71 2.54 19.44
CA ASP A 164 -12.38 3.04 19.78
C ASP A 164 -11.81 3.99 18.72
N GLY A 165 -12.60 4.34 17.71
CA GLY A 165 -12.19 5.17 16.58
C GLY A 165 -11.39 4.41 15.50
N GLY A 166 -11.09 3.13 15.71
CA GLY A 166 -10.42 2.29 14.74
C GLY A 166 -11.37 1.63 13.74
N PHE A 167 -10.80 0.80 12.87
CA PHE A 167 -11.54 0.03 11.86
C PHE A 167 -11.13 -1.43 11.87
N GLY A 168 -12.12 -2.31 11.71
CA GLY A 168 -11.92 -3.75 11.53
C GLY A 168 -11.87 -4.20 10.07
N LEU A 169 -11.48 -5.47 9.86
CA LEU A 169 -11.43 -6.15 8.55
C LEU A 169 -12.79 -6.12 7.83
N CYS A 170 -13.85 -6.33 8.60
CA CYS A 170 -15.25 -6.37 8.22
C CYS A 170 -16.10 -5.93 9.42
N PRO A 171 -17.42 -5.71 9.26
CA PRO A 171 -18.28 -5.24 10.35
C PRO A 171 -18.19 -6.11 11.60
N GLY A 172 -17.88 -5.49 12.74
CA GLY A 172 -17.72 -6.16 14.04
C GLY A 172 -16.35 -6.81 14.29
N ALA A 173 -15.40 -6.73 13.34
CA ALA A 173 -14.03 -7.17 13.56
C ALA A 173 -13.23 -6.18 14.44
N GLU A 174 -12.24 -6.70 15.16
CA GLU A 174 -11.32 -5.90 15.98
C GLU A 174 -10.59 -4.83 15.16
N SER A 175 -10.43 -3.63 15.74
CA SER A 175 -9.64 -2.55 15.15
C SER A 175 -8.20 -2.97 14.87
N HIS A 176 -7.71 -2.68 13.67
CA HIS A 176 -6.35 -3.05 13.25
C HIS A 176 -5.73 -2.01 12.32
N GLY A 177 -4.46 -1.67 12.50
CA GLY A 177 -3.74 -0.61 11.78
C GLY A 177 -3.87 -0.71 10.26
N ALA A 178 -3.72 -1.93 9.72
CA ALA A 178 -3.92 -2.17 8.29
C ALA A 178 -5.31 -1.75 7.77
N MET A 179 -6.36 -2.01 8.56
CA MET A 179 -7.74 -1.69 8.19
C MET A 179 -8.05 -0.22 8.43
N VAL A 180 -7.46 0.36 9.48
CA VAL A 180 -7.47 1.80 9.72
C VAL A 180 -6.92 2.54 8.50
N PHE A 181 -5.74 2.18 7.98
CA PHE A 181 -5.23 2.77 6.74
C PHE A 181 -6.22 2.64 5.60
N THR A 182 -6.66 1.42 5.27
CA THR A 182 -7.48 1.22 4.07
C THR A 182 -8.81 1.95 4.14
N CYS A 183 -9.46 1.95 5.31
CA CYS A 183 -10.73 2.66 5.51
C CYS A 183 -10.56 4.18 5.50
N VAL A 184 -9.56 4.72 6.20
CA VAL A 184 -9.31 6.17 6.26
C VAL A 184 -8.89 6.72 4.90
N ALA A 185 -8.01 6.00 4.19
CA ALA A 185 -7.61 6.36 2.83
C ALA A 185 -8.80 6.31 1.86
N ALA A 186 -9.64 5.28 1.93
CA ALA A 186 -10.87 5.19 1.15
C ALA A 186 -11.82 6.36 1.44
N LEU A 187 -12.10 6.66 2.70
CA LEU A 187 -12.94 7.79 3.11
C LEU A 187 -12.36 9.12 2.63
N LYS A 188 -11.03 9.30 2.69
CA LYS A 188 -10.39 10.52 2.18
C LYS A 188 -10.53 10.67 0.67
N ILE A 189 -10.31 9.60 -0.11
CA ILE A 189 -10.49 9.61 -1.57
C ILE A 189 -11.95 9.93 -1.94
N LEU A 190 -12.91 9.41 -1.17
CA LEU A 190 -14.34 9.66 -1.38
C LEU A 190 -14.84 10.98 -0.79
N ASN A 191 -13.96 11.79 -0.20
CA ASN A 191 -14.29 13.04 0.49
C ASN A 191 -15.38 12.86 1.56
N LYS A 192 -15.17 11.85 2.43
CA LYS A 192 -16.05 11.43 3.53
C LYS A 192 -15.29 11.24 4.85
N LEU A 193 -14.14 11.89 5.00
CA LEU A 193 -13.35 11.83 6.23
C LEU A 193 -14.10 12.48 7.42
N ASP A 194 -15.02 13.42 7.14
CA ASP A 194 -15.87 14.08 8.12
C ASP A 194 -16.83 13.16 8.91
N LEU A 195 -16.94 11.88 8.50
CA LEU A 195 -17.79 10.90 9.16
C LEU A 195 -17.17 10.24 10.38
N ILE A 196 -15.86 10.42 10.62
CA ILE A 196 -15.14 9.78 11.73
C ILE A 196 -14.69 10.80 12.77
N ASP A 197 -14.49 10.32 14.00
CA ASP A 197 -13.81 11.09 15.04
C ASP A 197 -12.29 11.00 14.83
N GLU A 198 -11.74 12.04 14.20
CA GLU A 198 -10.30 12.14 13.90
C GLU A 198 -9.43 12.27 15.17
N GLU A 199 -9.97 12.78 16.29
CA GLU A 199 -9.22 12.87 17.55
C GLU A 199 -9.12 11.51 18.24
N LEU A 200 -10.24 10.80 18.33
CA LEU A 200 -10.28 9.45 18.90
C LEU A 200 -9.40 8.50 18.07
N LEU A 201 -9.49 8.58 16.74
CA LEU A 201 -8.62 7.80 15.85
C LEU A 201 -7.14 8.17 16.04
N GLY A 202 -6.82 9.46 16.12
CA GLY A 202 -5.45 9.93 16.36
C GLY A 202 -4.87 9.39 17.67
N TRP A 203 -5.67 9.39 18.75
CA TRP A 203 -5.29 8.77 20.02
C TRP A 203 -5.06 7.26 19.86
N TRP A 204 -5.99 6.54 19.23
CA TRP A 204 -5.90 5.09 19.02
C TRP A 204 -4.61 4.68 18.28
N ILE A 205 -4.26 5.43 17.21
CA ILE A 205 -3.04 5.22 16.44
C ILE A 205 -1.80 5.54 17.28
N SER A 206 -1.82 6.65 18.04
CA SER A 206 -0.64 7.08 18.82
C SER A 206 -0.28 6.05 19.91
N GLU A 207 -1.28 5.40 20.51
CA GLU A 207 -1.09 4.30 21.46
C GLU A 207 -0.57 2.99 20.82
N ARG A 208 -0.39 2.94 19.50
CA ARG A 208 0.32 1.84 18.82
C ARG A 208 1.83 1.95 18.98
N GLN A 209 2.37 3.13 19.29
CA GLN A 209 3.82 3.31 19.43
C GLN A 209 4.27 2.71 20.76
N VAL A 210 5.09 1.66 20.70
CA VAL A 210 5.61 0.98 21.89
C VAL A 210 6.94 1.57 22.35
N LYS A 211 7.39 1.20 23.56
CA LYS A 211 8.64 1.70 24.17
C LYS A 211 9.90 1.55 23.31
N GLY A 212 9.90 0.65 22.33
CA GLY A 212 11.00 0.47 21.37
C GLY A 212 10.96 1.42 20.16
N GLY A 213 10.01 2.36 20.12
CA GLY A 213 9.85 3.33 19.04
C GLY A 213 9.00 2.86 17.85
N GLY A 214 8.94 1.55 17.62
CA GLY A 214 8.11 0.95 16.58
C GLY A 214 6.61 0.98 16.88
N LEU A 215 5.81 0.77 15.84
CA LEU A 215 4.34 0.73 15.88
C LEU A 215 3.84 -0.71 15.74
N ASN A 216 2.74 -1.07 16.41
CA ASN A 216 2.06 -2.35 16.26
C ASN A 216 0.67 -2.19 15.64
N GLY A 217 0.17 -3.22 14.95
CA GLY A 217 -1.15 -3.11 14.30
C GLY A 217 -2.34 -3.16 15.25
N ARG A 218 -2.16 -3.67 16.47
CA ARG A 218 -3.21 -3.75 17.49
C ARG A 218 -2.59 -3.93 18.89
N PRO A 219 -3.35 -3.67 19.97
CA PRO A 219 -2.84 -3.75 21.34
C PRO A 219 -2.14 -5.07 21.66
N GLU A 220 -1.12 -4.99 22.51
CA GLU A 220 -0.36 -6.15 23.02
C GLU A 220 0.35 -6.99 21.94
N LYS A 221 0.62 -6.43 20.75
CA LYS A 221 1.44 -7.06 19.70
C LYS A 221 2.82 -6.43 19.58
N LEU A 222 3.75 -7.22 19.05
CA LEU A 222 5.09 -6.74 18.72
C LEU A 222 5.01 -5.68 17.62
N PRO A 223 5.92 -4.68 17.64
CA PRO A 223 6.02 -3.73 16.56
C PRO A 223 6.52 -4.41 15.27
N ASP A 224 6.22 -3.78 14.14
CA ASP A 224 6.58 -4.23 12.80
C ASP A 224 6.88 -2.99 11.92
N SER A 225 7.93 -3.05 11.11
CA SER A 225 8.36 -1.94 10.27
C SER A 225 7.28 -1.50 9.27
N CYS A 226 6.40 -2.41 8.83
CA CYS A 226 5.34 -2.04 7.91
C CYS A 226 4.30 -1.08 8.54
N TYR A 227 4.11 -1.09 9.87
CA TYR A 227 3.25 -0.11 10.55
C TYR A 227 3.82 1.31 10.50
N GLY A 228 5.10 1.46 10.18
CA GLY A 228 5.65 2.74 9.72
C GLY A 228 4.90 3.33 8.51
N TRP A 229 4.20 2.51 7.74
CA TRP A 229 3.21 2.96 6.75
C TRP A 229 1.77 2.79 7.23
N TRP A 230 1.37 1.58 7.64
CA TRP A 230 -0.04 1.26 7.90
C TRP A 230 -0.66 2.11 9.01
N ASP A 231 0.12 2.56 9.99
CA ASP A 231 -0.38 3.45 11.06
C ASP A 231 -0.05 4.93 10.76
N LEU A 232 1.10 5.23 10.15
CA LEU A 232 1.44 6.63 9.85
C LEU A 232 0.62 7.24 8.72
N SER A 233 0.22 6.46 7.72
CA SER A 233 -0.56 6.98 6.59
C SER A 233 -1.93 7.52 7.02
N PRO A 234 -2.77 6.82 7.81
CA PRO A 234 -4.00 7.42 8.34
C PRO A 234 -3.70 8.60 9.29
N LEU A 235 -2.63 8.54 10.09
CA LEU A 235 -2.21 9.64 10.96
C LEU A 235 -1.82 10.90 10.17
N ALA A 236 -1.21 10.71 8.99
CA ALA A 236 -0.90 11.78 8.04
C ALA A 236 -2.16 12.34 7.38
N ILE A 237 -3.12 11.49 7.02
CA ILE A 237 -4.38 11.90 6.38
C ILE A 237 -5.20 12.82 7.30
N ILE A 238 -5.23 12.52 8.61
CA ILE A 238 -5.92 13.33 9.63
C ILE A 238 -5.05 14.45 10.22
N GLY A 239 -3.83 14.64 9.70
CA GLY A 239 -2.96 15.76 10.06
C GLY A 239 -2.40 15.71 11.49
N LYS A 240 -2.16 14.51 12.05
CA LYS A 240 -1.70 14.30 13.44
C LYS A 240 -0.36 13.56 13.54
N LEU A 241 0.50 13.63 12.52
CA LEU A 241 1.82 12.96 12.52
C LEU A 241 2.72 13.35 13.69
N ASP A 242 2.49 14.51 14.29
CA ASP A 242 3.20 15.04 15.46
C ASP A 242 2.78 14.38 16.78
N TRP A 243 1.79 13.48 16.77
CA TRP A 243 1.30 12.79 17.97
C TRP A 243 2.13 11.54 18.34
N ILE A 244 3.13 11.19 17.53
CA ILE A 244 4.07 10.11 17.80
C ILE A 244 5.50 10.64 17.96
N ASP A 245 6.36 9.88 18.63
CA ASP A 245 7.79 10.17 18.66
C ASP A 245 8.42 9.79 17.33
N ARG A 246 8.55 10.81 16.48
CA ARG A 246 9.19 10.70 15.16
C ARG A 246 10.59 10.13 15.22
N ASN A 247 11.42 10.54 16.18
CA ASN A 247 12.83 10.15 16.19
C ASN A 247 12.99 8.69 16.59
N GLN A 248 12.24 8.24 17.60
CA GLN A 248 12.24 6.83 17.99
C GLN A 248 11.71 5.92 16.88
N LEU A 249 10.70 6.37 16.11
CA LEU A 249 10.21 5.59 14.98
C LEU A 249 11.22 5.52 13.83
N ILE A 250 11.92 6.62 13.53
CA ILE A 250 13.02 6.62 12.54
C ILE A 250 14.12 5.64 12.98
N ASP A 251 14.54 5.70 14.25
CA ASP A 251 15.56 4.79 14.77
C ASP A 251 15.10 3.32 14.74
N PHE A 252 13.82 3.04 15.00
CA PHE A 252 13.24 1.71 14.86
C PHE A 252 13.29 1.21 13.41
N LEU A 253 12.78 1.99 12.44
CA LEU A 253 12.77 1.61 11.03
C LEU A 253 14.19 1.41 10.49
N LEU A 254 15.09 2.35 10.79
CA LEU A 254 16.51 2.23 10.42
C LEU A 254 17.25 1.12 11.20
N GLY A 255 16.62 0.53 12.22
CA GLY A 255 17.12 -0.65 12.91
C GLY A 255 16.78 -1.97 12.21
N THR A 256 15.83 -1.98 11.26
CA THR A 256 15.40 -3.20 10.54
C THR A 256 16.01 -3.35 9.15
N GLN A 257 16.88 -2.42 8.74
CA GLN A 257 17.66 -2.51 7.52
C GLN A 257 18.85 -3.48 7.67
N ASP A 258 19.11 -4.28 6.65
CA ASP A 258 20.26 -5.17 6.59
C ASP A 258 21.49 -4.41 6.08
N ALA A 259 22.57 -4.45 6.88
CA ALA A 259 23.81 -3.72 6.61
C ALA A 259 24.69 -4.37 5.54
N ASP A 260 24.52 -5.67 5.31
CA ASP A 260 25.30 -6.47 4.38
C ASP A 260 24.65 -6.47 3.00
N SER A 261 23.36 -6.83 2.93
CA SER A 261 22.64 -7.07 1.68
C SER A 261 21.68 -5.94 1.27
N GLY A 262 21.29 -5.05 2.19
CA GLY A 262 20.25 -4.05 1.94
C GLY A 262 18.84 -4.58 2.13
N GLY A 263 17.83 -3.80 1.76
CA GLY A 263 16.43 -4.05 2.14
C GLY A 263 16.11 -3.76 3.61
N PHE A 264 14.82 -3.88 3.96
CA PHE A 264 14.30 -3.82 5.33
C PHE A 264 13.51 -5.09 5.64
N ALA A 265 13.54 -5.51 6.89
CA ALA A 265 12.71 -6.58 7.45
C ALA A 265 11.57 -6.00 8.32
N ASP A 266 10.67 -6.86 8.76
CA ASP A 266 9.63 -6.55 9.75
C ASP A 266 10.24 -6.14 11.09
N ARG A 267 11.31 -6.83 11.52
CA ARG A 267 12.07 -6.51 12.75
C ARG A 267 13.58 -6.63 12.53
N LYS A 268 14.34 -6.10 13.49
CA LYS A 268 15.79 -6.20 13.48
C LYS A 268 16.23 -7.67 13.47
N GLU A 269 17.23 -7.98 12.63
CA GLU A 269 17.82 -9.32 12.45
C GLU A 269 16.92 -10.36 11.74
N ASP A 270 15.68 -10.02 11.41
CA ASP A 270 14.82 -10.84 10.55
C ASP A 270 15.23 -10.72 9.06
N ALA A 271 14.73 -11.62 8.22
CA ALA A 271 15.04 -11.62 6.79
C ALA A 271 14.34 -10.46 6.07
N THR A 272 15.08 -9.71 5.26
CA THR A 272 14.52 -8.59 4.50
C THR A 272 13.65 -9.04 3.35
N ASP A 273 12.62 -8.27 3.04
CA ASP A 273 11.82 -8.43 1.83
C ASP A 273 11.45 -7.07 1.21
N VAL A 274 11.04 -7.10 -0.05
CA VAL A 274 10.72 -5.87 -0.78
C VAL A 274 9.43 -5.20 -0.29
N TYR A 275 8.53 -5.94 0.35
CA TYR A 275 7.31 -5.41 0.96
C TYR A 275 7.67 -4.49 2.14
N HIS A 276 8.46 -4.98 3.11
CA HIS A 276 8.92 -4.20 4.25
C HIS A 276 9.87 -3.09 3.81
N THR A 277 10.69 -3.32 2.79
CA THR A 277 11.51 -2.27 2.17
C THR A 277 10.66 -1.10 1.66
N CYS A 278 9.61 -1.39 0.89
CA CYS A 278 8.70 -0.37 0.37
C CYS A 278 8.02 0.41 1.50
N PHE A 279 7.40 -0.29 2.46
CA PHE A 279 6.62 0.36 3.51
C PHE A 279 7.49 1.08 4.56
N SER A 280 8.70 0.59 4.83
CA SER A 280 9.67 1.31 5.67
C SER A 280 10.12 2.61 5.00
N LEU A 281 10.43 2.58 3.70
CA LEU A 281 10.80 3.78 2.94
C LEU A 281 9.63 4.77 2.83
N ALA A 282 8.40 4.28 2.66
CA ALA A 282 7.21 5.12 2.62
C ALA A 282 6.94 5.76 4.00
N GLY A 283 7.13 5.02 5.09
CA GLY A 283 7.10 5.55 6.44
C GLY A 283 8.15 6.63 6.67
N LEU A 284 9.40 6.38 6.28
CA LEU A 284 10.47 7.38 6.35
C LEU A 284 10.16 8.64 5.51
N SER A 285 9.47 8.49 4.37
CA SER A 285 8.97 9.61 3.56
C SER A 285 7.94 10.46 4.32
N LEU A 286 6.93 9.84 4.95
CA LEU A 286 5.94 10.56 5.77
C LEU A 286 6.57 11.24 6.99
N LEU A 287 7.63 10.63 7.55
CA LEU A 287 8.43 11.22 8.61
C LEU A 287 9.39 12.30 8.10
N GLN A 288 9.36 12.67 6.81
CA GLN A 288 10.23 13.70 6.22
C GLN A 288 11.72 13.38 6.46
N PHE A 289 12.12 12.12 6.36
CA PHE A 289 13.52 11.74 6.43
C PHE A 289 14.28 12.32 5.21
N PRO A 290 15.49 12.87 5.40
CA PRO A 290 16.21 13.53 4.30
C PRO A 290 16.45 12.63 3.09
N ASN A 291 16.41 13.23 1.89
CA ASN A 291 16.72 12.58 0.61
C ASN A 291 15.80 11.41 0.21
N ILE A 292 14.58 11.35 0.74
CA ILE A 292 13.51 10.45 0.26
C ILE A 292 12.45 11.29 -0.47
N GLU A 293 11.89 10.77 -1.57
CA GLU A 293 10.78 11.46 -2.26
C GLU A 293 9.49 11.42 -1.43
N PRO A 294 8.66 12.49 -1.49
CA PRO A 294 7.37 12.52 -0.80
C PRO A 294 6.39 11.49 -1.38
N VAL A 295 5.62 10.86 -0.49
CA VAL A 295 4.57 9.89 -0.80
C VAL A 295 3.19 10.47 -0.48
N ASP A 296 2.19 10.16 -1.29
CA ASP A 296 0.79 10.47 -1.02
C ASP A 296 0.21 9.43 -0.04
N PRO A 297 -0.17 9.83 1.19
CA PRO A 297 -0.63 8.90 2.23
C PRO A 297 -1.95 8.20 1.86
N ARG A 298 -2.71 8.72 0.88
CA ARG A 298 -3.98 8.12 0.44
C ARG A 298 -3.78 6.93 -0.50
N PHE A 299 -2.68 6.94 -1.25
CA PHE A 299 -2.50 6.03 -2.38
C PHE A 299 -1.26 5.15 -2.25
N CYS A 300 -0.33 5.44 -1.34
CA CYS A 300 1.02 4.87 -1.36
C CYS A 300 1.67 5.00 -2.76
N LEU A 301 1.57 6.21 -3.33
CA LEU A 301 2.17 6.56 -4.61
C LEU A 301 3.08 7.77 -4.42
N PRO A 302 4.10 7.97 -5.28
CA PRO A 302 4.88 9.19 -5.23
C PRO A 302 3.97 10.40 -5.38
N LEU A 303 4.15 11.41 -4.53
CA LEU A 303 3.27 12.59 -4.52
C LEU A 303 3.27 13.31 -5.89
N GLU A 304 4.41 13.30 -6.59
CA GLU A 304 4.54 13.79 -7.96
C GLU A 304 3.52 13.15 -8.93
N VAL A 305 3.29 11.84 -8.79
CA VAL A 305 2.37 11.08 -9.65
C VAL A 305 0.93 11.48 -9.37
N THR A 306 0.51 11.49 -8.10
CA THR A 306 -0.87 11.84 -7.73
C THR A 306 -1.19 13.30 -8.07
N GLN A 307 -0.23 14.21 -7.90
CA GLN A 307 -0.36 15.61 -8.33
C GLN A 307 -0.49 15.77 -9.84
N LYS A 308 0.33 15.06 -10.64
CA LYS A 308 0.21 15.06 -12.11
C LYS A 308 -1.17 14.58 -12.56
N MET A 309 -1.73 13.61 -11.84
CA MET A 309 -3.05 13.03 -12.09
C MET A 309 -4.21 13.87 -11.52
N LYS A 310 -3.92 14.90 -10.72
CA LYS A 310 -4.90 15.76 -10.05
C LYS A 310 -5.86 15.00 -9.13
N LEU A 311 -5.31 14.02 -8.40
CA LEU A 311 -6.03 13.22 -7.40
C LEU A 311 -6.13 13.93 -6.04
#